data_AF-A0A9P9WGN8-F1
#
_entry.id   AF-A0A9P9WGN8-F1
#
_cell.length_a   1.000
_cell.length_b   1.000
_cell.length_c   1.000
_cell.angle_alpha   90.00
_cell.angle_beta   90.00
_cell.angle_gamma   90.00
#
_symmetry.space_group_name_H-M   'P 1'
#
loop_
_entity.id
_entity.type
_entity.pdbx_description
1 polymer ?
#
loop_
_entity_poly.entity_id
_entity_poly.type
_entity_poly.pdbx_seq_one_letter_code
_entity_poly.pdbx_strand_id
1 'polypeptide(L)'
;MTSNGADPAGATANPTHLEPSELGTREYPSPNLTLTLPLSSSSWDALYETEIANHAADPSDTGTNWFDDSGAQDKVLEFLAEHFATAAGAAADEEEAGAEGKATGKDTASFLDLGTGNGDLLFGLREHGWRGRALGVDYSERSVEFARRREEARQERFRREGGGGEEEEEEEGEGNQHGEDEDEVEEAREPVEFARHDILAAAGPDAAVVSGAQAPAGARGGWDVVLDKGTFDAISLSAATDARGRRINEGYRGRVLPLVRPGGLFLITSCNWTEEELERWFAGPQQHEDGEAGAGGAGARGWGFDVVDRIQYRTFSFGGVKGQTISSVCFRKVARE
;
A
#
# COMPACT_ATOMS: atom_id res chain seq x y z
N MET A 1 -43.70 -20.02 -17.73
CA MET A 1 -42.70 -19.70 -18.76
C MET A 1 -42.70 -18.20 -18.96
N THR A 2 -41.83 -17.51 -18.24
CA THR A 2 -41.52 -16.09 -18.45
C THR A 2 -40.01 -16.02 -18.29
N SER A 3 -39.31 -16.01 -19.43
CA SER A 3 -37.88 -15.74 -19.49
C SER A 3 -37.68 -14.27 -19.14
N ASN A 4 -37.02 -13.98 -18.02
CA ASN A 4 -36.38 -12.69 -17.87
C ASN A 4 -35.08 -12.76 -18.66
N GLY A 5 -35.05 -12.00 -19.76
CA GLY A 5 -33.87 -11.81 -20.57
C GLY A 5 -32.76 -11.21 -19.71
N ALA A 6 -31.58 -11.84 -19.79
CA ALA A 6 -30.35 -11.21 -19.33
C ALA A 6 -30.12 -9.95 -20.17
N ASP A 7 -29.99 -8.83 -19.49
CA ASP A 7 -29.57 -7.56 -20.07
C ASP A 7 -28.07 -7.64 -20.42
N PRO A 8 -27.67 -7.59 -21.71
CA PRO A 8 -26.26 -7.74 -22.10
C PRO A 8 -25.42 -6.47 -21.87
N ALA A 9 -25.98 -5.41 -21.25
CA ALA A 9 -25.31 -4.13 -21.03
C ALA A 9 -24.49 -4.03 -19.72
N GLY A 10 -24.54 -5.04 -18.85
CA GLY A 10 -23.94 -4.99 -17.50
C GLY A 10 -22.42 -5.22 -17.41
N ALA A 11 -21.73 -5.50 -18.52
CA ALA A 11 -20.33 -5.97 -18.49
C ALA A 11 -19.27 -4.87 -18.53
N THR A 12 -19.64 -3.59 -18.69
CA THR A 12 -18.66 -2.51 -18.92
C THR A 12 -18.71 -1.37 -17.90
N ALA A 13 -19.62 -1.42 -16.93
CA ALA A 13 -19.79 -0.38 -15.91
C ALA A 13 -18.93 -0.65 -14.65
N ASN A 14 -18.39 0.40 -14.02
CA ASN A 14 -17.77 0.28 -12.69
C ASN A 14 -18.83 -0.18 -11.67
N PRO A 15 -18.42 -0.84 -10.58
CA PRO A 15 -19.33 -1.20 -9.49
C PRO A 15 -20.11 0.01 -8.96
N THR A 16 -21.31 -0.23 -8.45
CA THR A 16 -22.13 0.82 -7.82
C THR A 16 -21.39 1.41 -6.62
N HIS A 17 -21.35 2.74 -6.53
CA HIS A 17 -20.70 3.42 -5.41
C HIS A 17 -21.30 3.04 -4.06
N LEU A 18 -20.44 2.98 -3.04
CA LEU A 18 -20.86 2.84 -1.66
C LEU A 18 -21.59 4.09 -1.17
N GLU A 19 -22.52 3.87 -0.25
CA GLU A 19 -23.15 4.93 0.52
C GLU A 19 -22.10 5.63 1.41
N PRO A 20 -22.07 6.97 1.45
CA PRO A 20 -21.09 7.67 2.25
C PRO A 20 -21.18 7.39 3.76
N SER A 21 -20.05 7.44 4.45
CA SER A 21 -19.99 7.27 5.91
C SER A 21 -18.94 8.17 6.56
N GLU A 22 -18.96 8.26 7.90
CA GLU A 22 -17.97 9.02 8.70
C GLU A 22 -16.53 8.50 8.51
N LEU A 23 -16.34 7.23 8.15
CA LEU A 23 -15.01 6.70 7.82
C LEU A 23 -14.48 7.26 6.49
N GLY A 24 -15.37 7.74 5.61
CA GLY A 24 -14.99 8.39 4.36
C GLY A 24 -14.90 9.92 4.44
N THR A 25 -15.14 10.52 5.60
CA THR A 25 -15.01 11.97 5.76
C THR A 25 -13.55 12.37 5.96
N ARG A 26 -13.09 13.24 5.07
CA ARG A 26 -11.89 14.04 5.25
C ARG A 26 -12.33 15.41 5.72
N GLU A 27 -11.85 15.88 6.86
CA GLU A 27 -12.13 17.26 7.28
C GLU A 27 -11.37 18.22 6.36
N TYR A 28 -11.98 18.63 5.25
CA TYR A 28 -11.55 19.83 4.54
C TYR A 28 -12.06 21.04 5.31
N PRO A 29 -11.19 21.96 5.78
CA PRO A 29 -11.66 23.23 6.29
C PRO A 29 -12.31 23.99 5.13
N SER A 30 -13.65 23.97 5.07
CA SER A 30 -14.40 24.75 4.10
C SER A 30 -14.34 26.22 4.53
N PRO A 31 -13.85 27.16 3.71
CA PRO A 31 -13.62 28.55 4.13
C PRO A 31 -14.90 29.37 4.36
N ASN A 32 -16.08 28.73 4.37
CA ASN A 32 -17.36 29.46 4.41
C ASN A 32 -18.47 28.81 5.25
N LEU A 33 -18.13 28.02 6.27
CA LEU A 33 -19.13 27.60 7.27
C LEU A 33 -18.74 28.10 8.66
N THR A 34 -19.32 29.24 9.04
CA THR A 34 -19.30 29.71 10.43
C THR A 34 -20.41 28.97 11.18
N LEU A 35 -20.12 27.80 11.73
CA LEU A 35 -21.00 27.20 12.74
C LEU A 35 -20.16 26.55 13.85
N THR A 36 -20.14 27.22 14.99
CA THR A 36 -19.67 26.70 16.28
C THR A 36 -20.54 25.53 16.70
N LEU A 37 -20.09 24.30 16.42
CA LEU A 37 -20.44 23.09 17.17
C LEU A 37 -19.18 22.61 17.91
N PRO A 38 -19.29 21.99 19.09
CA PRO A 38 -18.14 21.55 19.85
C PRO A 38 -17.37 20.48 19.06
N LEU A 39 -16.08 20.73 18.82
CA LEU A 39 -15.13 19.77 18.22
C LEU A 39 -15.03 18.52 19.09
N SER A 40 -15.60 17.41 18.63
CA SER A 40 -15.31 16.07 19.14
C SER A 40 -15.60 15.04 18.05
N SER A 41 -14.56 14.31 17.65
CA SER A 41 -14.52 12.84 17.43
C SER A 41 -14.97 12.20 16.11
N SER A 42 -14.71 12.76 14.93
CA SER A 42 -14.89 12.01 13.66
C SER A 42 -13.97 12.45 12.52
N SER A 43 -12.67 12.56 12.81
CA SER A 43 -11.63 12.66 11.79
C SER A 43 -10.52 11.65 12.04
N TRP A 44 -9.89 11.16 10.97
CA TRP A 44 -8.72 10.28 11.07
C TRP A 44 -7.60 10.92 11.90
N ASP A 45 -7.45 12.25 11.85
CA ASP A 45 -6.49 12.99 12.69
C ASP A 45 -6.78 12.81 14.20
N ALA A 46 -8.05 12.84 14.62
CA ALA A 46 -8.40 12.62 16.03
C ALA A 46 -8.13 11.19 16.50
N LEU A 47 -8.29 10.20 15.61
CA LEU A 47 -7.89 8.82 15.87
C LEU A 47 -6.37 8.75 16.10
N TYR A 48 -5.57 9.30 15.19
CA TYR A 48 -4.11 9.26 15.33
C TYR A 48 -3.58 10.11 16.49
N GLU A 49 -4.24 11.21 16.86
CA GLU A 49 -3.93 11.94 18.10
C GLU A 49 -4.10 11.06 19.35
N THR A 50 -5.14 10.21 19.36
CA THR A 50 -5.37 9.25 20.43
C THR A 50 -4.30 8.15 20.42
N GLU A 51 -3.96 7.60 19.24
CA GLU A 51 -2.92 6.58 19.12
C GLU A 51 -1.54 7.09 19.53
N ILE A 52 -1.19 8.32 19.16
CA ILE A 52 0.05 8.98 19.62
C ILE A 52 0.06 9.11 21.14
N ALA A 53 -1.06 9.52 21.76
CA ALA A 53 -1.15 9.67 23.19
C ALA A 53 -1.03 8.33 23.92
N ASN A 54 -1.67 7.27 23.39
CA ASN A 54 -1.59 5.92 23.93
C ASN A 54 -0.16 5.37 23.82
N HIS A 55 0.46 5.46 22.65
CA HIS A 55 1.82 4.98 22.42
C HIS A 55 2.86 5.71 23.30
N ALA A 56 2.65 7.01 23.54
CA ALA A 56 3.50 7.76 24.47
C ALA A 56 3.37 7.29 25.93
N ALA A 57 2.19 6.76 26.31
CA ALA A 57 1.95 6.20 27.64
C ALA A 57 2.41 4.74 27.75
N ASP A 58 2.29 3.96 26.68
CA ASP A 58 2.69 2.56 26.55
C ASP A 58 3.27 2.30 25.16
N PRO A 59 4.61 2.20 25.02
CA PRO A 59 5.25 1.93 23.73
C PRO A 59 4.85 0.60 23.06
N SER A 60 4.20 -0.32 23.80
CA SER A 60 3.67 -1.56 23.23
C SER A 60 2.32 -1.38 22.54
N ASP A 61 1.62 -0.25 22.77
CA ASP A 61 0.44 0.13 22.01
C ASP A 61 0.88 0.63 20.62
N THR A 62 0.65 -0.20 19.60
CA THR A 62 1.02 0.09 18.20
C THR A 62 -0.08 0.80 17.44
N GLY A 63 -1.18 1.17 18.09
CA GLY A 63 -2.39 1.69 17.45
C GLY A 63 -3.18 0.63 16.70
N THR A 64 -4.10 1.07 15.86
CA THR A 64 -5.06 0.22 15.16
C THR A 64 -4.42 -0.50 13.98
N ASN A 65 -4.39 -1.83 14.02
CA ASN A 65 -4.08 -2.65 12.84
C ASN A 65 -5.37 -2.97 12.08
N TRP A 66 -5.61 -2.27 10.97
CA TRP A 66 -6.78 -2.52 10.14
C TRP A 66 -6.77 -3.93 9.52
N PHE A 67 -7.90 -4.63 9.70
CA PHE A 67 -8.14 -6.02 9.26
C PHE A 67 -7.31 -7.09 9.99
N ASP A 68 -6.94 -6.83 11.24
CA ASP A 68 -6.24 -7.77 12.13
C ASP A 68 -7.04 -9.08 12.35
N ASP A 69 -8.36 -8.96 12.52
CA ASP A 69 -9.31 -10.07 12.67
C ASP A 69 -9.26 -11.09 11.52
N SER A 70 -8.85 -10.63 10.35
CA SER A 70 -8.75 -11.39 9.12
C SER A 70 -7.30 -11.83 8.81
N GLY A 71 -6.33 -11.42 9.64
CA GLY A 71 -4.90 -11.67 9.45
C GLY A 71 -4.37 -11.06 8.15
N ALA A 72 -4.94 -9.92 7.72
CA ALA A 72 -4.70 -9.41 6.37
C ALA A 72 -3.24 -9.04 6.12
N GLN A 73 -2.61 -8.41 7.12
CA GLN A 73 -1.22 -7.98 7.05
C GLN A 73 -0.27 -9.16 6.87
N ASP A 74 -0.36 -10.17 7.74
CA ASP A 74 0.52 -11.34 7.70
C ASP A 74 0.41 -12.06 6.35
N LYS A 75 -0.83 -12.21 5.85
CA LYS A 75 -1.06 -12.84 4.53
C LYS A 75 -0.52 -12.02 3.37
N VAL A 76 -0.55 -10.68 3.45
CA VAL A 76 0.09 -9.81 2.45
C VAL A 76 1.61 -10.04 2.47
N LEU A 77 2.22 -10.11 3.65
CA LEU A 77 3.66 -10.32 3.80
C LEU A 77 4.10 -11.71 3.30
N GLU A 78 3.35 -12.76 3.64
CA GLU A 78 3.53 -14.12 3.12
C GLU A 78 3.41 -14.16 1.60
N PHE A 79 2.34 -13.57 1.05
CA PHE A 79 2.11 -13.50 -0.40
C PHE A 79 3.27 -12.83 -1.14
N LEU A 80 3.77 -11.69 -0.62
CA LEU A 80 4.90 -10.99 -1.22
C LEU A 80 6.17 -11.85 -1.18
N ALA A 81 6.44 -12.55 -0.07
CA ALA A 81 7.59 -13.43 0.04
C ALA A 81 7.54 -14.57 -0.99
N GLU A 82 6.38 -15.20 -1.16
CA GLU A 82 6.17 -16.28 -2.14
C GLU A 82 6.28 -15.77 -3.59
N HIS A 83 5.64 -14.64 -3.91
CA HIS A 83 5.62 -14.08 -5.27
C HIS A 83 7.01 -13.63 -5.74
N PHE A 84 7.85 -13.15 -4.83
CA PHE A 84 9.22 -12.74 -5.16
C PHE A 84 10.23 -13.91 -5.12
N ALA A 85 10.01 -14.93 -4.29
CA ALA A 85 10.81 -16.15 -4.33
C ALA A 85 10.62 -16.92 -5.65
N THR A 86 9.38 -17.02 -6.13
CA THR A 86 9.05 -17.65 -7.41
C THR A 86 9.63 -16.88 -8.60
N ALA A 87 9.59 -15.54 -8.58
CA ALA A 87 10.20 -14.71 -9.61
C ALA A 87 11.74 -14.85 -9.65
N ALA A 88 12.40 -14.96 -8.50
CA ALA A 88 13.85 -15.19 -8.43
C ALA A 88 14.25 -16.59 -8.94
N GLY A 89 13.45 -17.62 -8.63
CA GLY A 89 13.65 -18.97 -9.16
C GLY A 89 13.49 -19.03 -10.68
N ALA A 90 12.46 -18.38 -11.24
CA ALA A 90 12.21 -18.35 -12.69
C ALA A 90 13.30 -17.57 -13.46
N ALA A 91 13.85 -16.49 -12.88
CA ALA A 91 14.91 -15.70 -13.51
C ALA A 91 16.28 -16.39 -13.49
N ALA A 92 16.50 -17.37 -12.60
CA ALA A 92 17.74 -18.16 -12.55
C ALA A 92 17.84 -19.16 -13.73
N ASP A 93 16.71 -19.49 -14.35
CA ASP A 93 16.63 -20.41 -15.49
C ASP A 93 16.73 -19.70 -16.86
N GLU A 94 16.64 -18.36 -16.90
CA GLU A 94 16.67 -17.55 -18.13
C GLU A 94 17.86 -16.59 -18.17
N GLU A 95 19.02 -17.07 -18.62
CA GLU A 95 20.26 -16.29 -18.79
C GLU A 95 20.21 -15.26 -19.97
N GLU A 96 19.04 -15.01 -20.56
CA GLU A 96 18.92 -14.26 -21.83
C GLU A 96 17.88 -13.11 -21.83
N ALA A 97 17.47 -12.60 -20.67
CA ALA A 97 16.76 -11.32 -20.61
C ALA A 97 17.76 -10.17 -20.39
N GLY A 98 17.89 -9.27 -21.38
CA GLY A 98 18.75 -8.10 -21.32
C GLY A 98 18.54 -7.24 -20.06
N ALA A 99 19.42 -6.26 -19.83
CA ALA A 99 19.54 -5.41 -18.63
C ALA A 99 18.27 -4.69 -18.11
N GLU A 100 17.10 -4.92 -18.70
CA GLU A 100 15.79 -4.42 -18.32
C GLU A 100 15.01 -5.35 -17.36
N GLY A 101 15.49 -6.57 -17.10
CA GLY A 101 14.72 -7.62 -16.39
C GLY A 101 15.36 -8.29 -15.17
N LYS A 102 16.34 -7.69 -14.49
CA LYS A 102 16.89 -8.30 -13.26
C LYS A 102 15.77 -8.46 -12.22
N ALA A 103 15.45 -9.70 -11.86
CA ALA A 103 14.47 -10.03 -10.81
C ALA A 103 14.84 -9.24 -9.55
N THR A 104 13.94 -8.39 -9.10
CA THR A 104 14.10 -7.66 -7.85
C THR A 104 13.86 -8.64 -6.72
N GLY A 105 14.88 -8.92 -5.91
CA GLY A 105 14.78 -9.74 -4.69
C GLY A 105 14.48 -8.89 -3.47
N LYS A 106 14.38 -9.53 -2.29
CA LYS A 106 14.11 -8.85 -1.01
C LYS A 106 15.05 -7.69 -0.70
N ASP A 107 16.29 -7.76 -1.16
CA ASP A 107 17.30 -6.73 -0.92
C ASP A 107 17.09 -5.44 -1.71
N THR A 108 16.31 -5.51 -2.80
CA THR A 108 16.23 -4.42 -3.80
C THR A 108 14.83 -3.95 -4.11
N ALA A 109 13.80 -4.76 -3.81
CA ALA A 109 12.42 -4.42 -4.10
C ALA A 109 11.98 -3.19 -3.28
N SER A 110 11.47 -2.18 -3.98
CA SER A 110 10.98 -0.94 -3.38
C SER A 110 9.46 -0.96 -3.17
N PHE A 111 9.03 -0.46 -2.01
CA PHE A 111 7.63 -0.49 -1.56
C PHE A 111 7.10 0.90 -1.30
N LEU A 112 5.90 1.18 -1.81
CA LEU A 112 5.08 2.33 -1.43
C LEU A 112 3.80 1.83 -0.78
N ASP A 113 3.50 2.30 0.43
CA ASP A 113 2.24 2.00 1.14
C ASP A 113 1.33 3.23 1.16
N LEU A 114 0.16 3.12 0.52
CA LEU A 114 -0.81 4.19 0.39
C LEU A 114 -1.79 4.18 1.57
N GLY A 115 -1.84 5.29 2.31
CA GLY A 115 -2.58 5.39 3.57
C GLY A 115 -1.98 4.47 4.62
N THR A 116 -0.68 4.64 4.87
CA THR A 116 0.14 3.75 5.69
C THR A 116 -0.29 3.65 7.15
N GLY A 117 -1.10 4.61 7.62
CA GLY A 117 -1.57 4.63 9.00
C GLY A 117 -0.43 4.62 10.01
N ASN A 118 -0.46 3.64 10.91
CA ASN A 118 0.57 3.46 11.93
C ASN A 118 1.91 2.93 11.36
N GLY A 119 2.01 2.57 10.08
CA GLY A 119 3.22 2.06 9.43
C GLY A 119 3.48 0.55 9.60
N ASP A 120 2.59 -0.21 10.24
CA ASP A 120 2.82 -1.62 10.60
C ASP A 120 3.15 -2.52 9.42
N LEU A 121 2.49 -2.31 8.28
CA LEU A 121 2.71 -3.14 7.11
C LEU A 121 4.16 -3.06 6.62
N LEU A 122 4.75 -1.86 6.65
CA LEU A 122 6.14 -1.65 6.26
C LEU A 122 7.13 -2.14 7.32
N PHE A 123 6.79 -2.05 8.60
CA PHE A 123 7.59 -2.67 9.67
C PHE A 123 7.62 -4.19 9.54
N GLY A 124 6.47 -4.80 9.21
CA GLY A 124 6.37 -6.22 8.88
C GLY A 124 7.26 -6.60 7.68
N LEU A 125 7.35 -5.77 6.63
CA LEU A 125 8.30 -6.02 5.54
C LEU A 125 9.75 -6.07 6.06
N ARG A 126 10.15 -5.16 6.95
CA ARG A 126 11.48 -5.24 7.55
C ARG A 126 11.69 -6.51 8.38
N GLU A 127 10.68 -6.96 9.11
CA GLU A 127 10.71 -8.21 9.88
C GLU A 127 10.81 -9.45 9.01
N HIS A 128 10.24 -9.42 7.81
CA HIS A 128 10.38 -10.48 6.80
C HIS A 128 11.64 -10.34 5.93
N GLY A 129 12.60 -9.49 6.32
CA GLY A 129 13.92 -9.37 5.69
C GLY A 129 13.95 -8.54 4.40
N TRP A 130 12.94 -7.72 4.14
CA TRP A 130 12.95 -6.81 2.99
C TRP A 130 13.83 -5.59 3.27
N ARG A 131 14.86 -5.36 2.46
CA ARG A 131 15.84 -4.27 2.66
C ARG A 131 15.72 -3.14 1.65
N GLY A 132 15.00 -3.35 0.55
CA GLY A 132 14.77 -2.29 -0.42
C GLY A 132 14.01 -1.09 0.16
N ARG A 133 14.09 0.05 -0.51
CA ARG A 133 13.47 1.31 -0.06
C ARG A 133 11.98 1.10 0.24
N ALA A 134 11.52 1.52 1.41
CA ALA A 134 10.10 1.46 1.79
C ALA A 134 9.64 2.85 2.22
N LEU A 135 8.57 3.34 1.61
CA LEU A 135 7.95 4.62 1.93
C LEU A 135 6.48 4.41 2.26
N GLY A 136 6.08 4.82 3.45
CA GLY A 136 4.68 4.94 3.84
C GLY A 136 4.19 6.35 3.61
N VAL A 137 3.01 6.50 3.02
CA VAL A 137 2.39 7.81 2.85
C VAL A 137 0.99 7.87 3.40
N ASP A 138 0.63 9.01 3.96
CA ASP A 138 -0.72 9.31 4.43
C ASP A 138 -1.07 10.78 4.20
N TYR A 139 -2.35 11.09 4.00
CA TYR A 139 -2.79 12.47 3.89
C TYR A 139 -2.80 13.17 5.25
N SER A 140 -3.00 12.40 6.33
CA SER A 140 -3.01 12.83 7.72
C SER A 140 -1.60 13.07 8.22
N GLU A 141 -1.33 14.30 8.68
CA GLU A 141 -0.04 14.62 9.31
C GLU A 141 0.13 13.86 10.63
N ARG A 142 -0.95 13.58 11.34
CA ARG A 142 -0.96 12.82 12.60
C ARG A 142 -0.61 11.34 12.38
N SER A 143 -1.15 10.74 11.33
CA SER A 143 -0.78 9.38 10.89
C SER A 143 0.74 9.27 10.65
N VAL A 144 1.28 10.19 9.83
CA VAL A 144 2.72 10.23 9.52
C VAL A 144 3.57 10.50 10.77
N GLU A 145 3.13 11.40 11.65
CA GLU A 145 3.78 11.65 12.93
C GLU A 145 3.84 10.37 13.78
N PHE A 146 2.73 9.64 13.86
CA PHE A 146 2.65 8.40 14.62
C PHE A 146 3.59 7.32 14.08
N ALA A 147 3.54 7.06 12.78
CA ALA A 147 4.41 6.08 12.12
C ALA A 147 5.91 6.41 12.31
N ARG A 148 6.30 7.69 12.25
CA ARG A 148 7.68 8.12 12.50
C ARG A 148 8.12 7.87 13.95
N ARG A 149 7.27 8.18 14.94
CA ARG A 149 7.59 7.90 16.36
C ARG A 149 7.82 6.41 16.59
N ARG A 150 7.03 5.56 15.94
CA ARG A 150 7.18 4.11 16.02
C ARG A 150 8.47 3.62 15.37
N GLU A 151 8.84 4.18 14.22
CA GLU A 151 10.12 3.88 13.57
C GLU A 151 11.31 4.33 14.43
N GLU A 152 11.24 5.52 15.04
CA GLU A 152 12.25 6.00 15.98
C GLU A 152 12.43 5.03 17.16
N ALA A 153 11.32 4.60 17.79
CA ALA A 153 11.33 3.63 18.89
C ALA A 153 11.90 2.27 18.45
N ARG A 154 11.55 1.82 17.25
CA ARG A 154 12.06 0.58 16.65
C ARG A 154 13.58 0.64 16.42
N GLN A 155 14.07 1.74 15.85
CA GLN A 155 15.49 1.96 15.61
C GLN A 155 16.28 2.12 16.92
N GLU A 156 15.70 2.75 17.94
CA GLU A 156 16.29 2.83 19.28
C GLU A 156 16.39 1.46 19.94
N ARG A 157 15.31 0.66 19.89
CA ARG A 157 15.30 -0.72 20.40
C ARG A 157 16.41 -1.54 19.76
N PHE A 158 16.54 -1.44 18.44
CA PHE A 158 17.57 -2.12 17.67
C PHE A 158 19.00 -1.71 18.09
N ARG A 159 19.26 -0.41 18.26
CA ARG A 159 20.57 0.08 18.77
C ARG A 159 20.88 -0.43 20.17
N ARG A 160 19.87 -0.45 21.06
CA ARG A 160 20.04 -0.90 22.47
C ARG A 160 20.26 -2.40 22.59
N GLU A 161 19.67 -3.18 21.70
CA GLU A 161 19.76 -4.65 21.69
C GLU A 161 21.02 -5.17 20.95
N GLY A 162 21.96 -4.28 20.61
CA GLY A 162 23.29 -4.66 20.07
C GLY A 162 23.38 -4.74 18.55
N GLY A 163 22.36 -4.27 17.81
CA GLY A 163 22.33 -4.28 16.34
C GLY A 163 23.22 -3.23 15.65
N GLY A 164 23.92 -2.39 16.41
CA GLY A 164 24.90 -1.42 15.92
C GLY A 164 26.22 -1.62 16.65
N GLY A 165 27.22 -2.17 15.97
CA GLY A 165 28.57 -2.26 16.51
C GLY A 165 29.15 -0.87 16.73
N GLU A 166 29.31 -0.48 17.99
CA GLU A 166 30.28 0.53 18.42
C GLU A 166 31.05 -0.01 19.64
N GLU A 167 32.30 -0.37 19.35
CA GLU A 167 33.52 -0.31 20.17
C GLU A 167 33.48 -0.89 21.60
N GLU A 168 33.88 -2.16 21.70
CA GLU A 168 34.37 -2.75 22.95
C GLU A 168 35.59 -1.95 23.45
N GLU A 169 35.49 -1.36 24.64
CA GLU A 169 36.69 -1.08 25.44
C GLU A 169 37.32 -2.43 25.81
N GLU A 170 38.56 -2.65 25.35
CA GLU A 170 39.38 -3.81 25.69
C GLU A 170 39.53 -3.94 27.22
N GLU A 171 38.81 -4.87 27.85
CA GLU A 171 39.27 -5.49 29.09
C GLU A 171 39.64 -6.95 28.80
N GLU A 172 40.95 -7.21 28.85
CA GLU A 172 41.53 -8.55 28.77
C GLU A 172 40.99 -9.47 29.88
N GLY A 173 40.26 -10.50 29.49
CA GLY A 173 39.82 -11.58 30.39
C GLY A 173 39.86 -12.94 29.67
N GLU A 174 40.93 -13.71 29.89
CA GLU A 174 41.09 -15.07 29.38
C GLU A 174 40.03 -16.04 29.94
N GLY A 175 39.36 -16.82 29.08
CA GLY A 175 38.63 -18.02 29.56
C GLY A 175 37.56 -18.68 28.67
N ASN A 176 37.99 -19.57 27.78
CA ASN A 176 37.39 -20.88 27.43
C ASN A 176 36.01 -21.05 26.71
N GLN A 177 36.12 -21.69 25.54
CA GLN A 177 35.17 -22.42 24.66
C GLN A 177 33.86 -23.01 25.25
N HIS A 178 32.72 -22.74 24.60
CA HIS A 178 31.79 -23.70 23.92
C HIS A 178 30.46 -23.00 23.53
N GLY A 179 29.99 -23.21 22.30
CA GLY A 179 28.63 -22.84 21.86
C GLY A 179 28.60 -22.35 20.41
N GLU A 180 28.51 -23.28 19.47
CA GLU A 180 28.05 -22.99 18.11
C GLU A 180 26.53 -22.77 18.19
N ASP A 181 26.12 -21.52 18.41
CA ASP A 181 24.82 -21.04 17.96
C ASP A 181 25.15 -19.97 16.92
N GLU A 182 24.84 -20.26 15.66
CA GLU A 182 24.88 -19.28 14.58
C GLU A 182 23.78 -18.26 14.87
N ASP A 183 24.06 -17.31 15.77
CA ASP A 183 23.29 -16.10 15.91
C ASP A 183 23.39 -15.38 14.55
N GLU A 184 22.37 -15.54 13.71
CA GLU A 184 22.12 -14.67 12.58
C GLU A 184 22.11 -13.25 13.13
N VAL A 185 23.26 -12.57 13.00
CA VAL A 185 23.43 -11.17 13.36
C VAL A 185 22.30 -10.45 12.64
N GLU A 186 21.33 -9.93 13.40
CA GLU A 186 20.17 -9.24 12.84
C GLU A 186 20.68 -7.93 12.22
N GLU A 187 21.23 -8.01 11.00
CA GLU A 187 21.90 -6.91 10.32
C GLU A 187 20.91 -5.77 10.13
N ALA A 188 21.29 -4.59 10.63
CA ALA A 188 20.66 -3.27 10.47
C ALA A 188 19.41 -3.29 9.58
N ARG A 189 18.24 -3.23 10.21
CA ARG A 189 16.97 -3.08 9.49
C ARG A 189 16.92 -1.66 8.90
N GLU A 190 17.12 -1.57 7.59
CA GLU A 190 16.99 -0.35 6.81
C GLU A 190 15.75 0.45 7.26
N PRO A 191 15.87 1.76 7.52
CA PRO A 191 14.77 2.53 8.04
C PRO A 191 13.60 2.55 7.06
N VAL A 192 12.40 2.74 7.61
CA VAL A 192 11.20 3.02 6.81
C VAL A 192 11.03 4.53 6.72
N GLU A 193 10.83 5.03 5.49
CA GLU A 193 10.52 6.43 5.26
C GLU A 193 9.02 6.67 5.43
N PHE A 194 8.64 7.83 5.94
CA PHE A 194 7.25 8.26 6.01
C PHE A 194 7.09 9.69 5.54
N ALA A 195 6.09 9.96 4.70
CA ALA A 195 5.82 11.29 4.18
C ALA A 195 4.33 11.60 4.10
N ARG A 196 3.98 12.87 4.31
CA ARG A 196 2.62 13.34 4.06
C ARG A 196 2.39 13.40 2.56
N HIS A 197 1.39 12.69 2.07
CA HIS A 197 0.95 12.76 0.69
C HIS A 197 -0.54 12.49 0.57
N ASP A 198 -1.20 13.37 -0.16
CA ASP A 198 -2.58 13.18 -0.55
C ASP A 198 -2.64 12.61 -1.97
N ILE A 199 -2.93 11.33 -2.07
CA ILE A 199 -3.05 10.60 -3.35
C ILE A 199 -4.14 11.16 -4.29
N LEU A 200 -5.13 11.88 -3.73
CA LEU A 200 -6.22 12.49 -4.51
C LEU A 200 -5.94 13.95 -4.89
N ALA A 201 -4.84 14.55 -4.41
CA ALA A 201 -4.50 15.92 -4.74
C ALA A 201 -4.30 16.11 -6.25
N ALA A 202 -4.64 17.29 -6.77
CA ALA A 202 -4.72 17.53 -8.21
C ALA A 202 -3.36 17.42 -8.94
N ALA A 203 -2.26 17.81 -8.29
CA ALA A 203 -0.92 17.65 -8.86
C ALA A 203 -0.57 16.15 -8.96
N GLY A 204 0.12 15.74 -10.03
CA GLY A 204 0.59 14.36 -10.18
C GLY A 204 1.48 13.89 -9.01
N PRO A 205 2.09 12.69 -9.11
CA PRO A 205 2.85 12.14 -8.00
C PRO A 205 3.93 13.13 -7.53
N ASP A 206 3.88 13.47 -6.25
CA ASP A 206 4.75 14.47 -5.62
C ASP A 206 6.21 14.00 -5.75
N ALA A 207 7.14 14.92 -5.98
CA ALA A 207 8.57 14.63 -5.96
C ALA A 207 9.02 14.01 -4.63
N ALA A 208 8.27 14.21 -3.54
CA ALA A 208 8.48 13.51 -2.26
C ALA A 208 8.17 12.00 -2.33
N VAL A 209 7.22 11.59 -3.18
CA VAL A 209 6.79 10.18 -3.34
C VAL A 209 7.58 9.47 -4.42
N VAL A 210 7.87 10.14 -5.54
CA VAL A 210 8.66 9.58 -6.65
C VAL A 210 10.02 10.27 -6.73
N SER A 211 10.88 9.99 -5.75
CA SER A 211 12.24 10.54 -5.62
C SER A 211 13.32 9.51 -5.97
N GLY A 212 14.55 9.98 -6.18
CA GLY A 212 15.71 9.11 -6.35
C GLY A 212 15.55 8.12 -7.51
N ALA A 213 15.71 6.82 -7.23
CA ALA A 213 15.55 5.75 -8.21
C ALA A 213 14.10 5.57 -8.70
N GLN A 214 13.12 6.04 -7.93
CA GLN A 214 11.70 5.99 -8.29
C GLN A 214 11.26 7.20 -9.13
N ALA A 215 12.12 8.21 -9.30
CA ALA A 215 11.80 9.39 -10.09
C ALA A 215 11.48 9.03 -11.56
N PRO A 216 10.62 9.80 -12.25
CA PRO A 216 10.16 9.50 -13.61
C PRO A 216 11.23 9.60 -14.71
N ALA A 217 12.51 9.75 -14.38
CA ALA A 217 13.61 9.87 -15.33
C ALA A 217 14.13 8.48 -15.78
N GLY A 218 13.43 7.83 -16.71
CA GLY A 218 13.88 6.62 -17.42
C GLY A 218 12.82 5.53 -17.58
N ALA A 219 13.19 4.39 -18.19
CA ALA A 219 12.29 3.26 -18.43
C ALA A 219 11.84 2.50 -17.15
N ARG A 220 12.34 2.88 -15.97
CA ARG A 220 12.13 2.21 -14.68
C ARG A 220 11.46 3.09 -13.59
N GLY A 221 10.95 4.27 -13.93
CA GLY A 221 10.30 5.15 -12.94
C GLY A 221 9.09 4.49 -12.26
N GLY A 222 8.88 4.78 -10.98
CA GLY A 222 7.86 4.16 -10.13
C GLY A 222 8.41 3.09 -9.17
N TRP A 223 7.51 2.51 -8.37
CA TRP A 223 7.78 1.53 -7.33
C TRP A 223 7.63 0.09 -7.83
N ASP A 224 8.40 -0.85 -7.25
CA ASP A 224 8.26 -2.28 -7.55
C ASP A 224 6.89 -2.80 -7.10
N VAL A 225 6.48 -2.39 -5.90
CA VAL A 225 5.22 -2.76 -5.28
C VAL A 225 4.56 -1.53 -4.67
N VAL A 226 3.31 -1.30 -5.03
CA VAL A 226 2.43 -0.33 -4.35
C VAL A 226 1.39 -1.11 -3.56
N LEU A 227 1.22 -0.78 -2.29
CA LEU A 227 0.32 -1.43 -1.34
C LEU A 227 -0.83 -0.48 -1.00
N ASP A 228 -2.03 -1.03 -0.85
CA ASP A 228 -3.21 -0.35 -0.32
C ASP A 228 -3.94 -1.31 0.61
N LYS A 229 -3.92 -1.03 1.92
CA LYS A 229 -4.67 -1.80 2.92
C LYS A 229 -5.82 -0.97 3.48
N GLY A 230 -6.88 -0.81 2.70
CA GLY A 230 -8.12 -0.14 3.12
C GLY A 230 -8.20 1.37 2.82
N THR A 231 -7.23 1.93 2.10
CA THR A 231 -7.24 3.34 1.71
C THR A 231 -8.28 3.60 0.64
N PHE A 232 -8.37 2.73 -0.36
CA PHE A 232 -9.43 2.80 -1.35
C PHE A 232 -10.83 2.63 -0.74
N ASP A 233 -10.96 1.83 0.33
CA ASP A 233 -12.22 1.68 1.07
C ASP A 233 -12.66 3.00 1.71
N ALA A 234 -11.76 3.63 2.47
CA ALA A 234 -12.03 4.93 3.09
C ALA A 234 -12.42 5.98 2.04
N ILE A 235 -11.69 6.04 0.92
CA ILE A 235 -11.99 6.96 -0.19
C ILE A 235 -13.36 6.63 -0.81
N SER A 236 -13.70 5.35 -0.96
CA SER A 236 -14.98 4.89 -1.53
C SER A 236 -16.18 5.25 -0.65
N LEU A 237 -15.98 5.42 0.65
CA LEU A 237 -17.00 5.88 1.61
C LEU A 237 -17.16 7.41 1.62
N SER A 238 -16.39 8.15 0.83
CA SER A 238 -16.49 9.61 0.78
C SER A 238 -17.60 10.07 -0.16
N ALA A 239 -18.42 11.04 0.28
CA ALA A 239 -19.41 11.71 -0.57
C ALA A 239 -18.80 12.72 -1.57
N ALA A 240 -17.50 12.99 -1.48
CA ALA A 240 -16.86 14.02 -2.27
C ALA A 240 -16.87 13.69 -3.78
N THR A 241 -16.94 14.75 -4.59
CA THR A 241 -16.92 14.67 -6.04
C THR A 241 -15.83 15.54 -6.65
N ASP A 242 -15.35 15.15 -7.83
CA ASP A 242 -14.43 15.95 -8.64
C ASP A 242 -15.16 17.15 -9.27
N ALA A 243 -14.41 18.01 -9.99
CA ALA A 243 -14.97 19.17 -10.67
C ALA A 243 -16.04 18.83 -11.73
N ARG A 244 -16.17 17.55 -12.12
CA ARG A 244 -17.13 17.04 -13.10
C ARG A 244 -18.32 16.35 -12.43
N GLY A 245 -18.36 16.32 -11.09
CA GLY A 245 -19.42 15.69 -10.31
C GLY A 245 -19.31 14.17 -10.17
N ARG A 246 -18.19 13.56 -10.59
CA ARG A 246 -17.92 12.12 -10.38
C ARG A 246 -17.42 11.88 -8.97
N ARG A 247 -17.65 10.69 -8.40
CA ARG A 247 -17.12 10.37 -7.06
C ARG A 247 -15.60 10.32 -7.12
N ILE A 248 -14.94 10.86 -6.10
CA ILE A 248 -13.47 10.99 -6.09
C ILE A 248 -12.73 9.64 -6.18
N ASN A 249 -13.34 8.54 -5.73
CA ASN A 249 -12.77 7.19 -5.83
C ASN A 249 -12.62 6.74 -7.29
N GLU A 250 -13.43 7.24 -8.22
CA GLU A 250 -13.33 6.92 -9.65
C GLU A 250 -11.98 7.33 -10.25
N GLY A 251 -11.35 8.39 -9.71
CA GLY A 251 -10.03 8.85 -10.16
C GLY A 251 -8.86 8.09 -9.54
N TYR A 252 -9.09 7.22 -8.55
CA TYR A 252 -8.02 6.62 -7.75
C TYR A 252 -7.08 5.75 -8.58
N ARG A 253 -7.62 4.92 -9.48
CA ARG A 253 -6.81 4.11 -10.41
C ARG A 253 -5.81 4.95 -11.20
N GLY A 254 -6.25 6.10 -11.73
CA GLY A 254 -5.40 7.01 -12.51
C GLY A 254 -4.28 7.64 -11.67
N ARG A 255 -4.45 7.71 -10.35
CA ARG A 255 -3.43 8.19 -9.39
C ARG A 255 -2.44 7.11 -8.99
N VAL A 256 -2.90 5.87 -8.84
CA VAL A 256 -2.05 4.72 -8.47
C VAL A 256 -1.22 4.23 -9.65
N LEU A 257 -1.80 4.16 -10.85
CA LEU A 257 -1.12 3.65 -12.05
C LEU A 257 0.26 4.28 -12.34
N PRO A 258 0.48 5.61 -12.27
CA PRO A 258 1.79 6.21 -12.48
C PRO A 258 2.81 5.93 -11.36
N LEU A 259 2.35 5.53 -10.17
CA LEU A 259 3.24 5.19 -9.04
C LEU A 259 3.86 3.81 -9.21
N VAL A 260 3.21 2.89 -9.91
CA VAL A 260 3.73 1.55 -10.18
C VAL A 260 4.67 1.61 -11.38
N ARG A 261 5.86 1.03 -11.30
CA ARG A 261 6.75 0.93 -12.46
C ARG A 261 6.21 -0.03 -13.52
N PRO A 262 6.65 0.04 -14.79
CA PRO A 262 6.36 -1.01 -15.79
C PRO A 262 6.66 -2.43 -15.26
N GLY A 263 5.68 -3.32 -15.29
CA GLY A 263 5.80 -4.69 -14.77
C GLY A 263 5.77 -4.81 -13.24
N GLY A 264 5.71 -3.70 -12.50
CA GLY A 264 5.53 -3.67 -11.05
C GLY A 264 4.12 -4.10 -10.62
N LEU A 265 3.96 -4.28 -9.31
CA LEU A 265 2.74 -4.78 -8.70
C LEU A 265 1.98 -3.68 -7.97
N PHE A 266 0.65 -3.81 -7.98
CA PHE A 266 -0.26 -3.09 -7.10
C PHE A 266 -1.08 -4.13 -6.33
N LEU A 267 -0.96 -4.16 -5.01
CA LEU A 267 -1.69 -5.10 -4.15
C LEU A 267 -2.64 -4.31 -3.25
N ILE A 268 -3.93 -4.56 -3.42
CA ILE A 268 -4.99 -3.89 -2.67
C ILE A 268 -5.76 -4.90 -1.82
N THR A 269 -6.03 -4.53 -0.57
CA THR A 269 -6.89 -5.23 0.38
C THR A 269 -8.09 -4.37 0.70
N SER A 270 -9.30 -4.92 0.58
CA SER A 270 -10.55 -4.21 0.81
C SER A 270 -11.57 -5.03 1.60
N CYS A 271 -12.34 -4.36 2.47
CA CYS A 271 -13.50 -4.93 3.17
C CYS A 271 -14.86 -4.55 2.56
N ASN A 272 -14.90 -3.52 1.69
CA ASN A 272 -16.16 -3.08 1.08
C ASN A 272 -16.36 -3.58 -0.36
N TRP A 273 -15.32 -4.09 -1.01
CA TRP A 273 -15.37 -4.53 -2.40
C TRP A 273 -15.03 -6.02 -2.52
N THR A 274 -15.79 -6.74 -3.37
CA THR A 274 -15.41 -8.12 -3.74
C THR A 274 -14.20 -8.12 -4.68
N GLU A 275 -13.57 -9.28 -4.85
CA GLU A 275 -12.46 -9.43 -5.82
C GLU A 275 -12.88 -9.06 -7.25
N GLU A 276 -14.10 -9.42 -7.66
CA GLU A 276 -14.63 -9.07 -8.98
C GLU A 276 -14.89 -7.57 -9.13
N GLU A 277 -15.27 -6.90 -8.05
CA GLU A 277 -15.50 -5.45 -8.06
C GLU A 277 -14.18 -4.68 -8.11
N LEU A 278 -13.18 -5.12 -7.34
CA LEU A 278 -11.81 -4.59 -7.43
C LEU A 278 -11.23 -4.80 -8.83
N GLU A 279 -11.43 -5.96 -9.44
CA GLU A 279 -11.02 -6.21 -10.82
C GLU A 279 -11.67 -5.24 -11.80
N ARG A 280 -12.97 -4.94 -11.64
CA ARG A 280 -13.64 -3.92 -12.48
C ARG A 280 -13.08 -2.52 -12.27
N TRP A 281 -12.83 -2.12 -11.01
CA TRP A 281 -12.24 -0.82 -10.70
C TRP A 281 -10.85 -0.63 -11.32
N PHE A 282 -9.98 -1.64 -11.22
CA PHE A 282 -8.55 -1.48 -11.52
C PHE A 282 -8.12 -2.09 -12.85
N ALA A 283 -8.70 -3.22 -13.27
CA ALA A 283 -8.38 -3.91 -14.52
C ALA A 283 -9.44 -3.76 -15.62
N GLY A 284 -10.63 -3.24 -15.27
CA GLY A 284 -11.72 -3.03 -16.23
C GLY A 284 -11.38 -2.05 -17.38
N PRO A 285 -12.20 -2.02 -18.44
CA PRO A 285 -12.07 -1.05 -19.51
C PRO A 285 -12.08 0.37 -18.94
N GLN A 286 -11.09 1.17 -19.30
CA GLN A 286 -10.98 2.54 -18.83
C GLN A 286 -12.15 3.35 -19.40
N GLN A 287 -13.15 3.65 -18.57
CA GLN A 287 -14.26 4.51 -18.96
C GLN A 287 -13.74 5.94 -19.03
N HIS A 288 -13.36 6.37 -20.24
CA HIS A 288 -13.03 7.74 -20.60
C HIS A 288 -12.28 8.51 -19.51
N GLU A 289 -10.97 8.33 -19.43
CA GLU A 289 -10.16 9.42 -18.89
C GLU A 289 -10.15 10.55 -19.90
N ASP A 290 -10.29 11.73 -19.34
CA ASP A 290 -10.16 12.99 -20.00
C ASP A 290 -8.83 13.10 -20.71
N GLY A 291 -8.87 13.63 -21.92
CA GLY A 291 -7.69 13.98 -22.70
C GLY A 291 -6.88 15.10 -22.05
N GLU A 292 -6.20 14.81 -20.95
CA GLU A 292 -4.79 15.15 -20.85
C GLU A 292 -3.99 13.95 -21.36
N ALA A 293 -4.12 13.75 -22.67
CA ALA A 293 -2.99 13.31 -23.45
C ALA A 293 -1.84 14.24 -23.05
N GLY A 294 -0.92 13.73 -22.23
CA GLY A 294 0.46 14.16 -22.35
C GLY A 294 0.76 14.17 -23.85
N ALA A 295 1.15 15.33 -24.36
CA ALA A 295 1.40 15.56 -25.77
C ALA A 295 2.27 14.41 -26.34
N GLY A 296 1.62 13.45 -26.97
CA GLY A 296 2.21 12.22 -27.44
C GLY A 296 1.34 11.76 -28.60
N GLY A 297 1.79 12.08 -29.81
CA GLY A 297 1.11 11.72 -31.05
C GLY A 297 0.86 10.20 -31.16
N ALA A 298 -0.02 9.84 -32.09
CA ALA A 298 -0.32 8.46 -32.47
C ALA A 298 0.95 7.56 -32.42
N GLY A 299 1.07 6.74 -31.37
CA GLY A 299 2.27 5.97 -31.08
C GLY A 299 2.60 5.74 -29.59
N ALA A 300 1.95 6.41 -28.63
CA ALA A 300 2.18 6.14 -27.21
C ALA A 300 1.37 4.92 -26.73
N ARG A 301 2.05 3.84 -26.32
CA ARG A 301 1.41 2.70 -25.62
C ARG A 301 0.78 3.19 -24.33
N GLY A 302 -0.49 2.89 -24.11
CA GLY A 302 -1.16 3.15 -22.83
C GLY A 302 -0.63 2.22 -21.73
N TRP A 303 -0.98 2.48 -20.48
CA TRP A 303 -0.71 1.57 -19.36
C TRP A 303 -2.03 1.16 -18.70
N GLY A 304 -2.07 -0.03 -18.11
CA GLY A 304 -3.18 -0.48 -17.29
C GLY A 304 -2.76 -1.60 -16.36
N PHE A 305 -3.73 -2.14 -15.62
CA PHE A 305 -3.51 -3.24 -14.68
C PHE A 305 -4.16 -4.53 -15.17
N ASP A 306 -3.44 -5.65 -15.10
CA ASP A 306 -4.00 -6.99 -15.23
C ASP A 306 -3.96 -7.71 -13.88
N VAL A 307 -4.97 -8.53 -13.58
CA VAL A 307 -4.97 -9.37 -12.37
C VAL A 307 -3.88 -10.44 -12.51
N VAL A 308 -3.05 -10.58 -11.50
CA VAL A 308 -2.01 -11.62 -11.42
C VAL A 308 -2.41 -12.72 -10.45
N ASP A 309 -2.89 -12.34 -9.26
CA ASP A 309 -3.20 -13.30 -8.21
C ASP A 309 -4.14 -12.71 -7.15
N ARG A 310 -4.60 -13.55 -6.22
CA ARG A 310 -5.53 -13.18 -5.14
C ARG A 310 -5.14 -13.87 -3.83
N ILE A 311 -5.16 -13.14 -2.73
CA ILE A 311 -4.88 -13.72 -1.41
C ILE A 311 -6.14 -14.40 -0.88
N GLN A 312 -6.03 -15.69 -0.54
CA GLN A 312 -7.15 -16.47 -0.05
C GLN A 312 -7.39 -16.24 1.44
N TYR A 313 -8.60 -15.80 1.79
CA TYR A 313 -9.06 -15.65 3.16
C TYR A 313 -10.00 -16.77 3.60
N ARG A 314 -10.24 -16.87 4.92
CA ARG A 314 -11.19 -17.86 5.43
C ARG A 314 -12.59 -17.47 4.94
N THR A 315 -13.19 -18.33 4.14
CA THR A 315 -14.56 -18.12 3.64
C THR A 315 -15.59 -18.71 4.59
N PHE A 316 -16.73 -18.02 4.73
CA PHE A 316 -17.93 -18.56 5.36
C PHE A 316 -18.93 -18.94 4.27
N SER A 317 -19.65 -20.05 4.43
CA SER A 317 -20.69 -20.48 3.50
C SER A 317 -22.04 -20.45 4.19
N PHE A 318 -22.98 -19.68 3.66
CA PHE A 318 -24.37 -19.68 4.13
C PHE A 318 -25.32 -19.77 2.93
N GLY A 319 -26.24 -20.75 2.94
CA GLY A 319 -27.22 -20.92 1.86
C GLY A 319 -26.63 -21.22 0.47
N GLY A 320 -25.39 -21.75 0.40
CA GLY A 320 -24.70 -22.03 -0.87
C GLY A 320 -23.89 -20.85 -1.43
N VAL A 321 -23.92 -19.70 -0.77
CA VAL A 321 -23.07 -18.54 -1.10
C VAL A 321 -21.84 -18.55 -0.20
N LYS A 322 -20.66 -18.49 -0.81
CA LYS A 322 -19.39 -18.25 -0.11
C LYS A 322 -19.16 -16.75 0.00
N GLY A 323 -18.93 -16.26 1.21
CA GLY A 323 -18.54 -14.88 1.48
C GLY A 323 -17.20 -14.84 2.21
N GLN A 324 -16.46 -13.76 1.98
CA GLN A 324 -15.26 -13.40 2.73
C GLN A 324 -15.45 -12.00 3.31
N THR A 325 -14.86 -11.74 4.47
CA THR A 325 -14.93 -10.44 5.16
C THR A 325 -14.05 -9.40 4.48
N ILE A 326 -12.99 -9.85 3.79
CA ILE A 326 -12.06 -9.02 3.04
C ILE A 326 -11.65 -9.71 1.74
N SER A 327 -11.25 -8.92 0.76
CA SER A 327 -10.72 -9.34 -0.55
C SER A 327 -9.36 -8.70 -0.76
N SER A 328 -8.37 -9.46 -1.23
CA SER A 328 -7.10 -8.87 -1.68
C SER A 328 -6.71 -9.35 -3.05
N VAL A 329 -6.42 -8.40 -3.94
CA VAL A 329 -6.13 -8.66 -5.35
C VAL A 329 -4.80 -8.02 -5.72
N CYS A 330 -3.92 -8.82 -6.34
CA CYS A 330 -2.64 -8.39 -6.88
C CYS A 330 -2.79 -8.11 -8.37
N PHE A 331 -2.40 -6.91 -8.78
CA PHE A 331 -2.39 -6.45 -10.15
C PHE A 331 -0.96 -6.22 -10.63
N ARG A 332 -0.72 -6.37 -11.93
CA ARG A 332 0.54 -5.99 -12.59
C ARG A 332 0.30 -4.88 -13.59
N LYS A 333 1.17 -3.88 -13.57
CA LYS A 333 1.15 -2.81 -14.58
C LYS A 333 1.67 -3.34 -15.91
N VAL A 334 0.82 -3.32 -16.92
CA VAL A 334 1.09 -3.79 -18.28
C VAL A 334 0.91 -2.68 -19.31
N ALA A 335 1.64 -2.75 -20.41
CA ALA A 335 1.40 -1.89 -21.55
C ALA A 335 0.10 -2.32 -22.25
N ARG A 336 -0.71 -1.35 -22.66
CA ARG A 336 -1.90 -1.55 -23.50
C ARG A 336 -1.53 -1.26 -24.95
N GLU A 337 -2.00 -2.11 -25.86
CA GLU A 337 -1.86 -1.98 -27.32
C GLU A 337 -2.85 -0.96 -27.90
#